data_AF-A0A1H2RIQ0-F1
#
_entry.id   AF-A0A1H2RIQ0-F1
#
_cell.length_a   1.000
_cell.length_b   1.000
_cell.length_c   1.000
_cell.angle_alpha   90.00
_cell.angle_beta   90.00
_cell.angle_gamma   90.00
#
_symmetry.space_group_name_H-M   'P 1'
#
loop_
_entity.id
_entity.type
_entity.pdbx_description
1 polymer ?
#
loop_
_entity_poly.entity_id
_entity_poly.type
_entity_poly.pdbx_seq_one_letter_code
_entity_poly.pdbx_strand_id
1 'polypeptide(L)'
;MKRILQRMTLVVSSFIISCSMTNVPPLYASAQLTAQQYMNIPAAVEQLAQDTLSKLSLELEFSSFANAELLIMPLGPGTHGYIVHILQSAEPVGYLIITATGSSGYAVTEYGTGSTPLFSSLLYPKDMTSSTDMHDSRFMKYNGTLAYWQVTDHDGHSIHIDASNGDQLPDFVSYASSPITISKSLEGIQPEDQPGKLELASIPFNPSSNLLWLVSDPLMIHNAAGLMKQLDRHERLVFSAHKQNMWYSGPLAITGYHSWNIKQSDEALTFARTGTSSAQIRYIPIDKLLGCGSFYVPAQHNEE
;
A
#
# COMPACT_ATOMS: atom_id res chain seq x y z
N MET A 1 -30.79 -8.25 -80.93
CA MET A 1 -31.26 -9.20 -79.89
C MET A 1 -30.41 -9.01 -78.65
N LYS A 2 -31.03 -8.50 -77.57
CA LYS A 2 -30.40 -8.01 -76.35
C LYS A 2 -29.93 -9.18 -75.47
N ARG A 3 -28.67 -9.14 -75.00
CA ARG A 3 -28.13 -10.07 -74.01
C ARG A 3 -28.51 -9.61 -72.59
N ILE A 4 -28.81 -10.62 -71.78
CA ILE A 4 -29.39 -10.59 -70.44
C ILE A 4 -28.39 -10.01 -69.42
N LEU A 5 -28.86 -9.08 -68.58
CA LEU A 5 -28.14 -8.58 -67.41
C LEU A 5 -28.87 -9.09 -66.16
N GLN A 6 -28.31 -10.09 -65.49
CA GLN A 6 -28.76 -10.51 -64.16
C GLN A 6 -28.25 -9.51 -63.12
N ARG A 7 -29.17 -8.90 -62.37
CA ARG A 7 -28.86 -8.10 -61.18
C ARG A 7 -28.63 -9.06 -60.00
N MET A 8 -27.38 -9.17 -59.53
CA MET A 8 -27.09 -9.70 -58.20
C MET A 8 -27.25 -8.57 -57.18
N THR A 9 -28.24 -8.70 -56.31
CA THR A 9 -28.42 -7.83 -55.15
C THR A 9 -27.41 -8.23 -54.09
N LEU A 10 -26.42 -7.37 -53.83
CA LEU A 10 -25.44 -7.53 -52.76
C LEU A 10 -26.08 -7.07 -51.44
N VAL A 11 -26.35 -8.01 -50.53
CA VAL A 11 -26.74 -7.68 -49.15
C VAL A 11 -25.47 -7.34 -48.38
N VAL A 12 -25.25 -6.06 -48.09
CA VAL A 12 -24.20 -5.62 -47.17
C VAL A 12 -24.68 -5.91 -45.76
N SER A 13 -24.20 -7.02 -45.20
CA SER A 13 -24.38 -7.32 -43.79
C SER A 13 -23.43 -6.43 -42.99
N SER A 14 -23.95 -5.32 -42.45
CA SER A 14 -23.24 -4.49 -41.49
C SER A 14 -23.06 -5.27 -40.19
N PHE A 15 -21.88 -5.88 -40.01
CA PHE A 15 -21.43 -6.31 -38.69
C PHE A 15 -21.14 -5.06 -37.85
N ILE A 16 -22.13 -4.64 -37.06
CA ILE A 16 -21.87 -3.78 -35.91
C ILE A 16 -21.14 -4.69 -34.92
N ILE A 17 -19.82 -4.56 -34.84
CA ILE A 17 -19.05 -5.05 -33.71
C ILE A 17 -19.50 -4.18 -32.53
N SER A 18 -20.54 -4.66 -31.84
CA SER A 18 -20.92 -4.15 -30.54
C SER A 18 -19.77 -4.50 -29.62
N CYS A 19 -18.84 -3.55 -29.45
CA CYS A 19 -17.82 -3.63 -28.43
C CYS A 19 -18.57 -3.63 -27.11
N SER A 20 -18.72 -4.81 -26.51
CA SER A 20 -19.20 -4.96 -25.15
C SER A 20 -18.26 -4.12 -24.30
N MET A 21 -18.71 -2.93 -23.89
CA MET A 21 -18.09 -2.21 -22.80
C MET A 21 -18.19 -3.17 -21.61
N THR A 22 -17.09 -3.86 -21.32
CA THR A 22 -16.94 -4.58 -20.06
C THR A 22 -17.28 -3.57 -18.97
N ASN A 23 -18.28 -3.92 -18.14
CA ASN A 23 -18.65 -3.14 -16.96
C ASN A 23 -17.39 -2.96 -16.12
N VAL A 24 -16.70 -1.84 -16.32
CA VAL A 24 -15.66 -1.37 -15.41
C VAL A 24 -16.40 -0.96 -14.15
N PRO A 25 -16.09 -1.51 -12.97
CA PRO A 25 -16.69 -1.03 -11.74
C PRO A 25 -16.47 0.49 -11.64
N PRO A 26 -17.53 1.28 -11.39
CA PRO A 26 -17.46 2.74 -11.48
C PRO A 26 -16.54 3.40 -10.43
N LEU A 27 -16.04 2.64 -9.45
CA LEU A 27 -15.26 3.15 -8.31
C LEU A 27 -13.84 3.63 -8.66
N TYR A 28 -13.21 3.11 -9.72
CA TYR A 28 -11.89 3.60 -10.17
C TYR A 28 -11.96 4.49 -11.42
N ALA A 29 -13.06 4.42 -12.19
CA ALA A 29 -13.27 5.28 -13.36
C ALA A 29 -13.30 6.77 -12.99
N SER A 30 -13.90 7.14 -11.86
CA SER A 30 -13.86 8.51 -11.34
C SER A 30 -12.47 8.92 -10.86
N ALA A 31 -11.72 8.00 -10.23
CA ALA A 31 -10.36 8.26 -9.78
C ALA A 31 -9.40 8.47 -10.96
N GLN A 32 -9.59 7.75 -12.06
CA GLN A 32 -8.82 7.88 -13.30
C GLN A 32 -9.10 9.22 -13.99
N LEU A 33 -10.35 9.69 -13.99
CA LEU A 33 -10.73 11.05 -14.43
C LEU A 33 -10.15 12.15 -13.53
N THR A 34 -10.19 11.98 -12.21
CA THR A 34 -9.60 12.93 -11.25
C THR A 34 -8.08 12.95 -11.37
N ALA A 35 -7.39 11.81 -11.46
CA ALA A 35 -5.94 11.74 -11.67
C ALA A 35 -5.53 12.31 -13.04
N GLN A 36 -6.34 12.13 -14.08
CA GLN A 36 -6.15 12.81 -15.37
C GLN A 36 -6.39 14.33 -15.28
N GLN A 37 -7.25 14.79 -14.36
CA GLN A 37 -7.50 16.22 -14.11
C GLN A 37 -6.46 16.88 -13.18
N TYR A 38 -5.67 16.11 -12.42
CA TYR A 38 -4.66 16.61 -11.50
C TYR A 38 -3.21 16.35 -11.99
N MET A 39 -2.76 17.26 -12.87
CA MET A 39 -1.45 17.93 -12.87
C MET A 39 -0.14 17.09 -12.83
N ASN A 40 0.63 17.18 -13.92
CA ASN A 40 2.10 17.09 -14.00
C ASN A 40 2.77 16.21 -12.94
N ILE A 41 2.45 14.91 -12.92
CA ILE A 41 3.25 13.95 -12.15
C ILE A 41 4.69 14.04 -12.68
N PRO A 42 5.71 14.22 -11.82
CA PRO A 42 7.08 14.25 -12.28
C PRO A 42 7.43 12.95 -12.99
N ALA A 43 8.02 13.02 -14.18
CA ALA A 43 8.43 11.84 -14.95
C ALA A 43 9.33 10.89 -14.13
N ALA A 44 10.12 11.42 -13.20
CA ALA A 44 10.94 10.64 -12.28
C ALA A 44 10.11 9.74 -11.33
N VAL A 45 8.93 10.20 -10.89
CA VAL A 45 8.01 9.41 -10.05
C VAL A 45 7.37 8.29 -10.86
N GLU A 46 6.92 8.59 -12.08
CA GLU A 46 6.37 7.58 -13.01
C GLU A 46 7.40 6.50 -13.33
N GLN A 47 8.63 6.91 -13.67
CA GLN A 47 9.71 5.99 -13.99
C GLN A 47 10.10 5.13 -12.78
N LEU A 48 10.26 5.73 -11.59
CA LEU A 48 10.56 4.97 -10.38
C LEU A 48 9.46 3.94 -10.06
N ALA A 49 8.19 4.31 -10.24
CA ALA A 49 7.07 3.40 -10.04
C ALA A 49 7.12 2.23 -11.03
N GLN A 50 7.28 2.52 -12.34
CA GLN A 50 7.40 1.51 -13.40
C GLN A 50 8.59 0.57 -13.19
N ASP A 51 9.77 1.11 -12.88
CA ASP A 51 10.99 0.34 -12.65
C ASP A 51 10.85 -0.59 -11.43
N THR A 52 10.26 -0.08 -10.34
CA THR A 52 10.00 -0.87 -9.13
C THR A 52 8.99 -1.98 -9.42
N LEU A 53 7.89 -1.66 -10.12
CA LEU A 53 6.85 -2.61 -10.49
C LEU A 53 7.41 -3.75 -11.35
N SER A 54 8.23 -3.41 -12.33
CA SER A 54 8.87 -4.37 -13.24
C SER A 54 9.72 -5.38 -12.48
N LYS A 55 10.52 -4.91 -11.51
CA LYS A 55 11.36 -5.77 -10.67
C LYS A 55 10.55 -6.63 -9.72
N LEU A 56 9.56 -6.04 -9.04
CA LEU A 56 8.70 -6.76 -8.11
C LEU A 56 7.92 -7.87 -8.82
N SER A 57 7.41 -7.62 -10.04
CA SER A 57 6.57 -8.57 -10.78
C SER A 57 7.23 -9.92 -11.10
N LEU A 58 8.55 -10.04 -10.93
CA LEU A 58 9.31 -11.29 -11.10
C LEU A 58 9.16 -12.24 -9.91
N GLU A 59 8.74 -11.73 -8.75
CA GLU A 59 8.50 -12.48 -7.52
C GLU A 59 7.03 -12.94 -7.47
N LEU A 60 6.78 -14.18 -7.03
CA LEU A 60 5.44 -14.80 -7.09
C LEU A 60 4.35 -13.99 -6.36
N GLU A 61 4.67 -13.46 -5.17
CA GLU A 61 3.78 -12.63 -4.34
C GLU A 61 3.28 -11.38 -5.07
N PHE A 62 4.06 -10.88 -6.04
CA PHE A 62 3.78 -9.64 -6.77
C PHE A 62 3.50 -9.90 -8.26
N SER A 63 3.26 -11.15 -8.66
CA SER A 63 3.05 -11.51 -10.08
C SER A 63 1.90 -10.74 -10.75
N SER A 64 0.88 -10.33 -9.99
CA SER A 64 -0.23 -9.50 -10.45
C SER A 64 0.17 -8.07 -10.84
N PHE A 65 1.40 -7.64 -10.53
CA PHE A 65 1.92 -6.32 -10.90
C PHE A 65 2.35 -6.28 -12.37
N ALA A 66 2.57 -7.44 -13.00
CA ALA A 66 2.98 -7.53 -14.39
C ALA A 66 1.92 -6.92 -15.32
N ASN A 67 2.29 -5.87 -16.05
CA ASN A 67 1.40 -5.13 -16.97
C ASN A 67 0.21 -4.43 -16.28
N ALA A 68 0.29 -4.18 -14.98
CA ALA A 68 -0.72 -3.42 -14.27
C ALA A 68 -0.69 -1.92 -14.66
N GLU A 69 -1.86 -1.30 -14.62
CA GLU A 69 -2.00 0.15 -14.77
C GLU A 69 -1.63 0.86 -13.46
N LEU A 70 -1.07 2.06 -13.57
CA LEU A 70 -0.68 2.88 -12.43
C LEU A 70 -1.59 4.09 -12.31
N LEU A 71 -2.24 4.24 -11.15
CA LEU A 71 -2.96 5.43 -10.75
C LEU A 71 -2.14 6.19 -9.71
N ILE A 72 -1.51 7.30 -10.13
CA ILE A 72 -0.60 8.07 -9.29
C ILE A 72 -1.32 9.31 -8.76
N MET A 73 -1.30 9.50 -7.45
CA MET A 73 -1.96 10.62 -6.77
C MET A 73 -1.00 11.26 -5.76
N PRO A 74 -0.98 12.60 -5.61
CA PRO A 74 -0.25 13.25 -4.53
C PRO A 74 -0.72 12.74 -3.16
N LEU A 75 0.21 12.49 -2.24
CA LEU A 75 -0.09 12.01 -0.89
C LEU A 75 -0.37 13.15 0.08
N GLY A 76 -1.17 14.13 -0.34
CA GLY A 76 -1.60 15.26 0.46
C GLY A 76 -0.56 16.29 0.92
N PRO A 77 -1.02 17.42 1.50
CA PRO A 77 -0.15 18.54 1.83
C PRO A 77 0.92 18.19 2.85
N GLY A 78 2.17 18.58 2.59
CA GLY A 78 3.28 18.49 3.54
C GLY A 78 3.97 17.13 3.63
N THR A 79 3.44 16.08 3.00
CA THR A 79 4.07 14.74 2.98
C THR A 79 5.23 14.64 1.98
N HIS A 80 5.25 15.53 0.98
CA HIS A 80 6.20 15.51 -0.14
C HIS A 80 6.27 14.14 -0.83
N GLY A 81 5.12 13.47 -0.97
CA GLY A 81 5.05 12.13 -1.56
C GLY A 81 3.85 11.92 -2.46
N TYR A 82 3.80 10.72 -3.05
CA TYR A 82 2.78 10.21 -3.93
C TYR A 82 2.37 8.82 -3.43
N ILE A 83 1.09 8.50 -3.58
CA ILE A 83 0.61 7.13 -3.57
C ILE A 83 0.40 6.67 -5.01
N VAL A 84 0.82 5.46 -5.30
CA VAL A 84 0.58 4.79 -6.58
C VAL A 84 -0.31 3.61 -6.30
N HIS A 85 -1.56 3.64 -6.75
CA HIS A 85 -2.40 2.44 -6.79
C HIS A 85 -2.05 1.63 -8.04
N ILE A 86 -1.85 0.32 -7.85
CA ILE A 86 -1.51 -0.62 -8.91
C ILE A 86 -2.78 -1.39 -9.25
N LEU A 87 -3.22 -1.29 -10.50
CA LEU A 87 -4.52 -1.78 -10.95
C LEU A 87 -4.35 -2.87 -12.01
N GLN A 88 -4.94 -4.03 -11.80
CA GLN A 88 -5.10 -5.06 -12.81
C GLN A 88 -6.56 -5.08 -13.26
N SER A 89 -6.82 -4.81 -14.55
CA SER A 89 -8.19 -4.77 -15.08
C SER A 89 -9.11 -3.81 -14.29
N ALA A 90 -8.59 -2.63 -13.93
CA ALA A 90 -9.24 -1.62 -13.09
C ALA A 90 -9.54 -2.02 -11.64
N GLU A 91 -9.05 -3.17 -11.17
CA GLU A 91 -9.13 -3.60 -9.78
C GLU A 91 -7.78 -3.46 -9.08
N PRO A 92 -7.72 -2.98 -7.82
CA PRO A 92 -6.47 -2.89 -7.10
C PRO A 92 -5.85 -4.25 -6.86
N VAL A 93 -4.53 -4.31 -7.05
CA VAL A 93 -3.70 -5.47 -6.70
C VAL A 93 -2.56 -5.12 -5.76
N GLY A 94 -2.32 -3.83 -5.55
CA GLY A 94 -1.30 -3.33 -4.63
C GLY A 94 -1.14 -1.82 -4.69
N TYR A 95 -0.07 -1.34 -4.07
CA TYR A 95 0.29 0.07 -4.10
C TYR A 95 1.79 0.29 -3.83
N LEU A 96 2.27 1.49 -4.17
CA LEU A 96 3.55 2.05 -3.73
C LEU A 96 3.30 3.38 -3.00
N ILE A 97 4.14 3.70 -2.02
CA ILE A 97 4.33 5.05 -1.51
C ILE A 97 5.71 5.53 -1.95
N ILE A 98 5.71 6.64 -2.69
CA ILE A 98 6.92 7.31 -3.16
C ILE A 98 7.05 8.62 -2.40
N THR A 99 8.20 8.85 -1.77
CA THR A 99 8.45 10.09 -1.02
C THR A 99 9.67 10.80 -1.58
N ALA A 100 9.65 12.13 -1.53
CA ALA A 100 10.83 12.92 -1.85
C ALA A 100 11.94 12.67 -0.82
N THR A 101 13.16 12.44 -1.29
CA THR A 101 14.35 12.24 -0.46
C THR A 101 15.33 13.39 -0.66
N GLY A 102 16.11 13.71 0.38
CA GLY A 102 17.08 14.81 0.30
C GLY A 102 18.26 14.56 -0.64
N SER A 103 18.56 13.29 -0.96
CA SER A 103 19.77 12.86 -1.68
C SER A 103 19.53 12.46 -3.15
N SER A 104 18.37 11.90 -3.49
CA SER A 104 18.11 11.30 -4.82
C SER A 104 16.84 11.80 -5.51
N GLY A 105 16.12 12.74 -4.91
CA GLY A 105 14.87 13.28 -5.44
C GLY A 105 13.67 12.49 -4.95
N TYR A 106 13.52 11.22 -5.32
CA TYR A 106 12.39 10.36 -4.92
C TYR A 106 12.84 8.92 -4.59
N ALA A 107 12.11 8.26 -3.70
CA ALA A 107 12.34 6.86 -3.33
C ALA A 107 11.02 6.14 -3.00
N VAL A 108 10.94 4.84 -3.25
CA VAL A 108 9.84 4.01 -2.72
C VAL A 108 10.13 3.68 -1.26
N THR A 109 9.27 4.14 -0.35
CA THR A 109 9.48 4.01 1.11
C THR A 109 8.46 3.13 1.81
N GLU A 110 7.47 2.63 1.06
CA GLU A 110 6.54 1.57 1.46
C GLU A 110 5.89 1.02 0.19
N TYR A 111 5.53 -0.26 0.19
CA TYR A 111 4.75 -0.88 -0.87
C TYR A 111 3.88 -1.99 -0.28
N GLY A 112 2.90 -2.45 -1.04
CA GLY A 112 2.00 -3.49 -0.56
C GLY A 112 1.22 -4.17 -1.66
N THR A 113 0.65 -5.33 -1.33
CA THR A 113 -0.18 -6.14 -2.22
C THR A 113 -1.58 -6.31 -1.64
N GLY A 114 -2.52 -6.71 -2.49
CA GLY A 114 -3.89 -7.03 -2.12
C GLY A 114 -4.92 -6.06 -2.71
N SER A 115 -6.19 -6.44 -2.59
CA SER A 115 -7.34 -5.74 -3.19
C SER A 115 -7.81 -4.50 -2.43
N THR A 116 -7.32 -4.30 -1.21
CA THR A 116 -7.63 -3.12 -0.39
C THR A 116 -6.32 -2.40 -0.06
N PRO A 117 -5.66 -1.71 -1.02
CA PRO A 117 -4.47 -0.92 -0.72
C PRO A 117 -4.77 0.22 0.26
N LEU A 118 -3.72 0.88 0.76
CA LEU A 118 -3.91 2.11 1.54
C LEU A 118 -4.68 3.14 0.73
N PHE A 119 -5.59 3.85 1.39
CA PHE A 119 -6.52 4.78 0.75
C PHE A 119 -7.41 4.13 -0.31
N SER A 120 -7.72 2.84 -0.16
CA SER A 120 -8.70 2.17 -1.03
C SER A 120 -10.07 2.81 -0.88
N SER A 121 -10.74 3.00 -2.01
CA SER A 121 -12.12 3.48 -2.05
C SER A 121 -13.12 2.58 -1.34
N LEU A 122 -12.77 1.31 -1.15
CA LEU A 122 -13.55 0.31 -0.42
C LEU A 122 -13.55 0.56 1.09
N LEU A 123 -12.56 1.28 1.62
CA LEU A 123 -12.39 1.56 3.04
C LEU A 123 -12.92 2.96 3.42
N TYR A 124 -13.29 3.78 2.45
CA TYR A 124 -13.75 5.14 2.69
C TYR A 124 -15.19 5.15 3.24
N PRO A 125 -15.44 5.69 4.46
CA PRO A 125 -16.73 5.56 5.13
C PRO A 125 -17.72 6.62 4.62
N LYS A 126 -18.26 6.42 3.42
CA LYS A 126 -19.16 7.37 2.73
C LYS A 126 -20.34 7.81 3.58
N ASP A 127 -20.86 6.93 4.43
CA ASP A 127 -22.02 7.21 5.29
C ASP A 127 -21.71 8.14 6.47
N MET A 128 -20.43 8.36 6.76
CA MET A 128 -19.97 9.21 7.87
C MET A 128 -19.43 10.57 7.41
N THR A 129 -19.12 10.73 6.12
CA THR A 129 -18.36 11.87 5.61
C THR A 129 -19.21 12.78 4.73
N SER A 130 -19.07 14.09 4.91
CA SER A 130 -19.64 15.08 3.97
C SER A 130 -18.75 15.35 2.75
N SER A 131 -17.48 14.94 2.79
CA SER A 131 -16.53 15.05 1.68
C SER A 131 -16.87 14.07 0.56
N THR A 132 -16.99 14.59 -0.68
CA THR A 132 -17.45 13.81 -1.85
C THR A 132 -16.33 13.17 -2.67
N ASP A 133 -15.07 13.62 -2.51
CA ASP A 133 -13.93 13.10 -3.26
C ASP A 133 -12.85 12.53 -2.33
N MET A 134 -12.84 11.20 -2.22
CA MET A 134 -11.88 10.44 -1.41
C MET A 134 -10.45 10.43 -1.97
N HIS A 135 -10.29 10.77 -3.26
CA HIS A 135 -9.00 10.86 -3.95
C HIS A 135 -8.44 12.28 -3.93
N ASP A 136 -9.16 13.22 -3.32
CA ASP A 136 -8.64 14.54 -3.07
C ASP A 136 -7.53 14.47 -2.03
N SER A 137 -6.31 14.59 -2.55
CA SER A 137 -5.07 14.57 -1.78
C SER A 137 -5.09 15.49 -0.55
N ARG A 138 -5.87 16.59 -0.54
CA ARG A 138 -5.97 17.50 0.60
C ARG A 138 -6.37 16.80 1.90
N PHE A 139 -7.21 15.77 1.79
CA PHE A 139 -7.71 14.99 2.92
C PHE A 139 -6.81 13.80 3.27
N MET A 140 -5.90 13.41 2.39
CA MET A 140 -4.99 12.28 2.62
C MET A 140 -3.81 12.71 3.50
N LYS A 141 -3.52 11.92 4.53
CA LYS A 141 -2.41 12.15 5.47
C LYS A 141 -1.61 10.86 5.67
N TYR A 142 -0.30 10.97 5.64
CA TYR A 142 0.61 9.85 5.89
C TYR A 142 1.84 10.32 6.64
N ASN A 143 2.21 9.62 7.71
CA ASN A 143 3.33 9.96 8.57
C ASN A 143 4.51 8.97 8.48
N GLY A 144 4.44 7.99 7.58
CA GLY A 144 5.44 6.93 7.44
C GLY A 144 4.95 5.54 7.86
N THR A 145 3.91 5.43 8.69
CA THR A 145 3.38 4.13 9.18
C THR A 145 1.87 4.13 9.35
N LEU A 146 1.26 5.27 9.68
CA LEU A 146 -0.16 5.53 9.67
C LEU A 146 -0.53 6.31 8.41
N ALA A 147 -1.49 5.76 7.67
CA ALA A 147 -2.20 6.44 6.61
C ALA A 147 -3.62 6.72 7.10
N TYR A 148 -4.12 7.93 6.91
CA TYR A 148 -5.46 8.30 7.34
C TYR A 148 -6.05 9.40 6.48
N TRP A 149 -7.38 9.40 6.36
CA TRP A 149 -8.13 10.54 5.88
C TRP A 149 -8.42 11.49 7.04
N GLN A 150 -8.23 12.78 6.81
CA GLN A 150 -8.75 13.85 7.65
C GLN A 150 -9.88 14.52 6.88
N VAL A 151 -11.12 14.28 7.31
CA VAL A 151 -12.35 14.71 6.60
C VAL A 151 -13.31 15.37 7.57
N THR A 152 -14.42 15.88 7.05
CA THR A 152 -15.50 16.45 7.84
C THR A 152 -16.68 15.48 7.85
N ASP A 153 -17.30 15.29 9.01
CA ASP A 153 -18.56 14.55 9.13
C ASP A 153 -19.75 15.37 8.59
N HIS A 154 -20.98 14.84 8.71
CA HIS A 154 -22.19 15.55 8.29
C HIS A 154 -22.57 16.74 9.21
N ASP A 155 -22.08 16.75 10.45
CA ASP A 155 -22.34 17.80 11.43
C ASP A 155 -21.30 18.93 11.37
N GLY A 156 -20.26 18.78 10.57
CA GLY A 156 -19.20 19.78 10.38
C GLY A 156 -17.96 19.55 11.24
N HIS A 157 -17.86 18.45 11.98
CA HIS A 157 -16.69 18.13 12.81
C HIS A 157 -15.58 17.48 11.99
N SER A 158 -14.33 17.80 12.33
CA SER A 158 -13.18 17.10 11.74
C SER A 158 -13.05 15.72 12.37
N ILE A 159 -13.11 14.68 11.54
CA ILE A 159 -12.90 13.29 11.92
C ILE A 159 -11.70 12.72 11.17
N HIS A 160 -11.11 11.68 11.76
CA HIS A 160 -9.94 11.01 11.23
C HIS A 160 -10.28 9.54 11.00
N ILE A 161 -10.02 9.03 9.81
CA ILE A 161 -10.33 7.65 9.44
C ILE A 161 -9.05 6.97 9.01
N ASP A 162 -8.72 5.85 9.63
CA ASP A 162 -7.57 5.04 9.24
C ASP A 162 -7.76 4.50 7.81
N ALA A 163 -6.81 4.83 6.93
CA ALA A 163 -6.88 4.50 5.51
C ALA A 163 -6.42 3.08 5.19
N SER A 164 -6.09 2.28 6.20
CA SER A 164 -5.75 0.87 6.09
C SER A 164 -6.93 -0.06 6.43
N ASN A 165 -7.84 0.35 7.31
CA ASN A 165 -8.94 -0.49 7.77
C ASN A 165 -10.32 0.20 7.79
N GLY A 166 -10.41 1.51 7.61
CA GLY A 166 -11.66 2.27 7.62
C GLY A 166 -12.17 2.65 9.02
N ASP A 167 -11.44 2.33 10.08
CA ASP A 167 -11.85 2.65 11.45
C ASP A 167 -11.68 4.14 11.75
N GLN A 168 -12.60 4.70 12.54
CA GLN A 168 -12.44 6.05 13.05
C GLN A 168 -11.31 6.09 14.09
N LEU A 169 -10.34 6.96 13.86
CA LEU A 169 -9.25 7.24 14.78
C LEU A 169 -9.71 8.22 15.88
N PRO A 170 -9.08 8.16 17.08
CA PRO A 170 -9.36 9.12 18.15
C PRO A 170 -9.06 10.58 17.75
N ASP A 171 -9.85 11.52 18.28
CA ASP A 171 -9.74 12.96 17.97
C ASP A 171 -8.36 13.56 18.25
N PHE A 172 -7.62 12.96 19.19
CA PHE A 172 -6.31 13.46 19.61
C PHE A 172 -5.22 13.36 18.54
N VAL A 173 -5.46 12.61 17.46
CA VAL A 173 -4.57 12.57 16.27
C VAL A 173 -4.28 13.98 15.73
N SER A 174 -5.23 14.90 15.88
CA SER A 174 -5.10 16.29 15.43
C SER A 174 -3.99 17.09 16.12
N TYR A 175 -3.61 16.71 17.35
CA TYR A 175 -2.69 17.48 18.19
C TYR A 175 -1.56 16.66 18.79
N ALA A 176 -1.65 15.33 18.76
CA ALA A 176 -0.56 14.47 19.19
C ALA A 176 0.58 14.52 18.16
N SER A 177 1.81 14.69 18.65
CA SER A 177 2.99 14.59 17.79
C SER A 177 3.22 13.12 17.44
N SER A 178 3.33 12.82 16.14
CA SER A 178 3.80 11.52 15.67
C SER A 178 5.20 11.28 16.22
N PRO A 179 5.46 10.15 16.91
CA PRO A 179 6.81 9.78 17.34
C PRO A 179 7.72 9.51 16.13
N ILE A 180 7.11 9.24 14.97
CA ILE A 180 7.78 8.99 13.71
C ILE A 180 7.88 10.32 13.00
N THR A 181 9.09 10.87 12.99
CA THR A 181 9.44 11.91 12.04
C THR A 181 9.79 11.19 10.74
N ILE A 182 9.17 11.57 9.63
CA ILE A 182 9.69 11.23 8.29
C ILE A 182 11.08 11.86 8.23
N SER A 183 12.10 11.10 8.64
CA SER A 183 13.47 11.60 8.63
C SER A 183 13.81 11.97 7.19
N LYS A 184 14.48 13.11 6.99
CA LYS A 184 15.06 13.46 5.69
C LYS A 184 16.06 12.40 5.18
N SER A 185 16.47 11.48 6.06
CA SER A 185 17.35 10.34 5.79
C SER A 185 16.60 9.01 5.60
N LEU A 186 15.29 9.00 5.37
CA LEU A 186 14.58 7.75 5.05
C LEU A 186 15.19 7.15 3.78
N GLU A 187 15.96 6.08 3.96
CA GLU A 187 16.42 5.25 2.87
C GLU A 187 15.21 4.52 2.29
N GLY A 188 15.06 4.65 0.98
CA GLY A 188 14.01 4.01 0.21
C GLY A 188 14.61 3.49 -1.09
N ILE A 189 13.87 2.61 -1.74
CA ILE A 189 14.32 1.94 -2.96
C ILE A 189 14.51 2.97 -4.07
N GLN A 190 15.68 2.93 -4.69
CA GLN A 190 16.09 3.72 -5.84
C GLN A 190 15.95 2.93 -7.16
N PRO A 191 15.93 3.61 -8.32
CA PRO A 191 15.85 2.95 -9.63
C PRO A 191 16.97 1.95 -9.90
N GLU A 192 18.16 2.10 -9.32
CA GLU A 192 19.27 1.17 -9.49
C GLU A 192 19.23 -0.07 -8.58
N ASP A 193 18.46 -0.03 -7.50
CA ASP A 193 18.43 -1.09 -6.49
C ASP A 193 17.70 -2.34 -7.00
N GLN A 194 18.01 -3.51 -6.44
CA GLN A 194 17.43 -4.77 -6.89
C GLN A 194 16.74 -5.49 -5.73
N PRO A 195 15.59 -6.17 -5.98
CA PRO A 195 15.03 -7.10 -5.02
C PRO A 195 16.09 -8.12 -4.57
N GLY A 196 16.18 -8.31 -3.27
CA GLY A 196 17.06 -9.28 -2.63
C GLY A 196 16.28 -10.53 -2.27
N LYS A 197 16.21 -10.83 -0.97
CA LYS A 197 15.50 -12.00 -0.45
C LYS A 197 14.09 -11.61 -0.04
N LEU A 198 13.09 -12.31 -0.59
CA LEU A 198 11.73 -12.35 -0.08
C LEU A 198 11.55 -13.61 0.80
N GLU A 199 11.13 -13.43 2.05
CA GLU A 199 10.82 -14.52 2.97
C GLU A 199 9.36 -14.38 3.45
N LEU A 200 8.55 -15.40 3.19
CA LEU A 200 7.17 -15.49 3.64
C LEU A 200 7.08 -16.49 4.80
N ALA A 201 7.47 -16.04 5.99
CA ALA A 201 7.56 -16.89 7.17
C ALA A 201 6.20 -17.49 7.61
N SER A 202 5.10 -16.77 7.38
CA SER A 202 3.76 -17.32 7.60
C SER A 202 2.67 -16.65 6.74
N ILE A 203 1.48 -17.26 6.74
CA ILE A 203 0.27 -16.56 6.31
C ILE A 203 -0.08 -15.40 7.26
N PRO A 204 -0.81 -14.36 6.78
CA PRO A 204 -1.34 -13.28 7.62
C PRO A 204 -2.16 -13.78 8.81
N PHE A 205 -2.13 -13.04 9.92
CA PHE A 205 -2.92 -13.33 11.12
C PHE A 205 -3.30 -12.03 11.85
N ASN A 206 -4.34 -12.09 12.69
CA ASN A 206 -4.76 -10.94 13.48
C ASN A 206 -4.17 -11.01 14.90
N PRO A 207 -3.31 -10.05 15.32
CA PRO A 207 -2.76 -10.02 16.68
C PRO A 207 -3.83 -9.96 17.78
N SER A 208 -5.03 -9.46 17.47
CA SER A 208 -6.14 -9.36 18.40
C SER A 208 -6.89 -10.69 18.60
N SER A 209 -6.66 -11.71 17.76
CA SER A 209 -7.28 -13.03 17.91
C SER A 209 -6.77 -13.80 19.13
N ASN A 210 -5.56 -13.49 19.62
CA ASN A 210 -5.01 -14.06 20.85
C ASN A 210 -4.18 -13.00 21.56
N LEU A 211 -4.70 -12.46 22.66
CA LEU A 211 -4.07 -11.36 23.40
C LEU A 211 -2.97 -11.79 24.39
N LEU A 212 -2.66 -13.09 24.50
CA LEU A 212 -1.66 -13.58 25.45
C LEU A 212 -0.24 -13.05 25.18
N TRP A 213 0.04 -12.57 23.96
CA TRP A 213 1.31 -11.90 23.66
C TRP A 213 1.52 -10.62 24.50
N LEU A 214 0.45 -9.97 24.97
CA LEU A 214 0.54 -8.75 25.79
C LEU A 214 1.19 -8.99 27.16
N VAL A 215 1.16 -10.23 27.65
CA VAL A 215 1.78 -10.63 28.94
C VAL A 215 3.08 -11.41 28.73
N SER A 216 3.56 -11.52 27.50
CA SER A 216 4.80 -12.21 27.15
C SER A 216 6.00 -11.27 27.29
N ASP A 217 7.18 -11.85 27.49
CA ASP A 217 8.42 -11.08 27.44
C ASP A 217 8.71 -10.61 26.00
N PRO A 218 9.14 -9.35 25.82
CA PRO A 218 9.53 -8.84 24.51
C PRO A 218 10.82 -9.50 24.01
N LEU A 219 10.91 -9.68 22.70
CA LEU A 219 12.10 -10.16 22.01
C LEU A 219 13.11 -9.02 21.85
N MET A 220 14.40 -9.36 22.03
CA MET A 220 15.52 -8.45 21.79
C MET A 220 15.85 -8.40 20.29
N ILE A 221 15.18 -7.50 19.57
CA ILE A 221 15.39 -7.25 18.14
C ILE A 221 15.88 -5.81 17.97
N HIS A 222 17.12 -5.65 17.52
CA HIS A 222 17.78 -4.35 17.41
C HIS A 222 18.15 -3.96 15.98
N ASN A 223 18.03 -4.89 15.03
CA ASN A 223 18.39 -4.69 13.63
C ASN A 223 17.67 -5.72 12.75
N ALA A 224 17.81 -5.58 11.42
CA ALA A 224 17.24 -6.47 10.43
C ALA A 224 17.64 -7.94 10.64
N ALA A 225 18.92 -8.22 10.88
CA ALA A 225 19.39 -9.60 11.12
C ALA A 225 18.74 -10.24 12.35
N GLY A 226 18.51 -9.45 13.41
CA GLY A 226 17.77 -9.87 14.59
C GLY A 226 16.32 -10.25 14.27
N LEU A 227 15.63 -9.46 13.43
CA LEU A 227 14.26 -9.78 13.00
C LEU A 227 14.22 -11.07 12.20
N MET A 228 15.08 -11.20 11.19
CA MET A 228 15.18 -12.39 10.34
C MET A 228 15.40 -13.64 11.19
N LYS A 229 16.34 -13.60 12.14
CA LYS A 229 16.60 -14.70 13.07
C LYS A 229 15.39 -15.08 13.93
N GLN A 230 14.57 -14.12 14.35
CA GLN A 230 13.38 -14.42 15.14
C GLN A 230 12.24 -14.96 14.26
N LEU A 231 12.10 -14.48 13.03
CA LEU A 231 11.15 -15.05 12.06
C LEU A 231 11.51 -16.49 11.68
N ASP A 232 12.79 -16.80 11.49
CA ASP A 232 13.25 -18.18 11.25
C ASP A 232 12.93 -19.14 12.42
N ARG A 233 12.79 -18.60 13.65
CA ARG A 233 12.54 -19.38 14.87
C ARG A 233 11.05 -19.51 15.22
N HIS A 234 10.26 -18.48 14.94
CA HIS A 234 8.90 -18.36 15.45
C HIS A 234 7.85 -18.25 14.35
N GLU A 235 8.25 -18.02 13.09
CA GLU A 235 7.42 -17.80 11.89
C GLU A 235 6.49 -16.59 11.92
N ARG A 236 6.00 -16.22 13.11
CA ARG A 236 5.06 -15.14 13.38
C ARG A 236 5.57 -14.31 14.53
N LEU A 237 5.52 -12.99 14.37
CA LEU A 237 5.82 -12.04 15.43
C LEU A 237 4.71 -10.99 15.51
N VAL A 238 4.46 -10.46 16.69
CA VAL A 238 3.63 -9.26 16.88
C VAL A 238 4.56 -8.09 17.18
N PHE A 239 4.49 -7.03 16.39
CA PHE A 239 5.09 -5.76 16.74
C PHE A 239 4.05 -4.89 17.45
N SER A 240 4.44 -4.28 18.58
CA SER A 240 3.65 -3.26 19.24
C SER A 240 4.50 -2.06 19.62
N ALA A 241 4.01 -0.88 19.24
CA ALA A 241 4.50 0.42 19.70
C ALA A 241 3.85 0.85 21.04
N HIS A 242 3.30 -0.11 21.81
CA HIS A 242 2.70 0.13 23.11
C HIS A 242 1.58 1.20 23.06
N LYS A 243 1.72 2.27 23.85
CA LYS A 243 0.80 3.42 23.85
C LYS A 243 0.75 4.18 22.52
N GLN A 244 1.69 3.92 21.61
CA GLN A 244 1.79 4.54 20.30
C GLN A 244 1.25 3.66 19.17
N ASN A 245 0.64 2.49 19.46
CA ASN A 245 0.07 1.58 18.46
C ASN A 245 -0.86 2.29 17.45
N MET A 246 -1.56 3.36 17.86
CA MET A 246 -2.40 4.13 16.95
C MET A 246 -1.63 4.69 15.74
N TRP A 247 -0.34 5.02 15.88
CA TRP A 247 0.51 5.51 14.79
C TRP A 247 0.95 4.40 13.84
N TYR A 248 0.50 3.17 14.06
CA TYR A 248 0.78 1.98 13.25
C TYR A 248 -0.50 1.26 12.83
N SER A 249 -1.67 1.88 13.00
CA SER A 249 -2.98 1.22 12.78
C SER A 249 -3.21 0.01 13.70
N GLY A 250 -2.57 0.01 14.87
CA GLY A 250 -2.63 -1.08 15.86
C GLY A 250 -1.33 -1.88 15.98
N PRO A 251 -1.34 -2.98 16.75
CA PRO A 251 -0.26 -3.96 16.72
C PRO A 251 -0.19 -4.63 15.34
N LEU A 252 1.02 -4.84 14.85
CA LEU A 252 1.29 -5.36 13.51
C LEU A 252 1.63 -6.85 13.57
N ALA A 253 1.01 -7.65 12.70
CA ALA A 253 1.36 -9.05 12.49
C ALA A 253 2.51 -9.17 11.50
N ILE A 254 3.73 -9.40 12.01
CA ILE A 254 4.92 -9.58 11.17
C ILE A 254 5.02 -11.05 10.75
N THR A 255 5.00 -11.27 9.44
CA THR A 255 4.84 -12.60 8.82
C THR A 255 5.92 -12.91 7.79
N GLY A 256 6.97 -12.11 7.76
CA GLY A 256 8.04 -12.21 6.77
C GLY A 256 8.80 -10.91 6.60
N TYR A 257 9.64 -10.87 5.58
CA TYR A 257 10.40 -9.68 5.20
C TYR A 257 10.75 -9.72 3.72
N HIS A 258 11.15 -8.56 3.19
CA HIS A 258 11.71 -8.43 1.86
C HIS A 258 12.94 -7.50 1.95
N SER A 259 14.12 -8.01 1.60
CA SER A 259 15.33 -7.21 1.51
C SER A 259 15.57 -6.69 0.09
N TRP A 260 16.21 -5.53 -0.02
CA TRP A 260 16.63 -4.91 -1.27
C TRP A 260 18.13 -4.68 -1.24
N ASN A 261 18.80 -5.09 -2.31
CA ASN A 261 20.22 -4.85 -2.50
C ASN A 261 20.41 -3.41 -3.01
N ILE A 262 21.06 -2.59 -2.20
CA ILE A 262 21.29 -1.17 -2.51
C ILE A 262 22.59 -1.05 -3.29
N LYS A 263 22.58 -0.39 -4.45
CA LYS A 263 23.78 -0.36 -5.33
C LYS A 263 24.99 0.33 -4.67
N GLN A 264 24.74 1.30 -3.80
CA GLN A 264 25.75 2.16 -3.21
C GLN A 264 26.13 1.74 -1.77
N SER A 265 25.60 0.62 -1.27
CA SER A 265 25.79 0.14 0.09
C SER A 265 25.95 -1.37 0.12
N ASP A 266 26.80 -1.87 1.00
CA ASP A 266 26.86 -3.32 1.32
C ASP A 266 25.73 -3.74 2.26
N GLU A 267 25.00 -2.78 2.84
CA GLU A 267 23.83 -3.02 3.69
C GLU A 267 22.55 -3.06 2.85
N ALA A 268 21.73 -4.08 3.09
CA ALA A 268 20.46 -4.25 2.41
C ALA A 268 19.34 -3.50 3.14
N LEU A 269 18.52 -2.76 2.38
CA LEU A 269 17.30 -2.15 2.92
C LEU A 269 16.27 -3.25 3.17
N THR A 270 15.79 -3.38 4.41
CA THR A 270 14.85 -4.45 4.78
C THR A 270 13.48 -3.92 5.13
N PHE A 271 12.45 -4.51 4.53
CA PHE A 271 11.05 -4.24 4.82
C PHE A 271 10.43 -5.41 5.57
N ALA A 272 9.73 -5.14 6.67
CA ALA A 272 8.91 -6.12 7.36
C ALA A 272 7.58 -6.32 6.63
N ARG A 273 7.21 -7.58 6.37
CA ARG A 273 5.92 -7.94 5.79
C ARG A 273 4.86 -8.02 6.89
N THR A 274 3.82 -7.19 6.79
CA THR A 274 2.74 -7.13 7.77
C THR A 274 1.36 -7.12 7.13
N GLY A 275 0.38 -7.73 7.81
CA GLY A 275 -1.01 -7.73 7.38
C GLY A 275 -1.83 -8.74 8.17
N THR A 276 -3.13 -8.49 8.30
CA THR A 276 -4.07 -9.39 8.98
C THR A 276 -4.82 -10.30 8.00
N SER A 277 -4.79 -9.98 6.71
CA SER A 277 -5.35 -10.79 5.63
C SER A 277 -4.55 -10.56 4.34
N SER A 278 -4.72 -11.44 3.35
CA SER A 278 -4.11 -11.24 2.01
C SER A 278 -4.75 -10.10 1.20
N ALA A 279 -5.88 -9.55 1.65
CA ALA A 279 -6.50 -8.38 1.01
C ALA A 279 -5.66 -7.11 1.21
N GLN A 280 -4.82 -7.07 2.24
CA GLN A 280 -3.90 -5.96 2.47
C GLN A 280 -2.63 -6.45 3.17
N ILE A 281 -1.56 -6.57 2.39
CA ILE A 281 -0.20 -6.79 2.88
C ILE A 281 0.60 -5.51 2.67
N ARG A 282 1.37 -5.12 3.69
CA ARG A 282 2.26 -3.96 3.66
C ARG A 282 3.69 -4.42 3.88
N TYR A 283 4.62 -3.82 3.16
CA TYR A 283 6.05 -3.93 3.35
C TYR A 283 6.54 -2.59 3.88
N ILE A 284 6.78 -2.54 5.19
CA ILE A 284 7.17 -1.31 5.91
C ILE A 284 8.65 -1.39 6.25
N PRO A 285 9.47 -0.36 6.00
CA PRO A 285 10.88 -0.36 6.39
C PRO A 285 11.04 -0.73 7.85
N ILE A 286 11.93 -1.68 8.13
CA ILE A 286 12.10 -2.21 9.49
C ILE A 286 12.54 -1.12 10.47
N ASP A 287 13.30 -0.13 10.01
CA ASP A 287 13.78 0.98 10.84
C ASP A 287 12.66 1.87 11.38
N LYS A 288 11.47 1.84 10.76
CA LYS A 288 10.27 2.52 11.30
C LYS A 288 9.65 1.76 12.48
N LEU A 289 10.02 0.50 12.66
CA LEU A 289 9.57 -0.37 13.76
C LEU A 289 10.63 -0.41 14.86
N LEU A 290 11.91 -0.55 14.48
CA LEU A 290 13.03 -0.58 15.42
C LEU A 290 13.07 0.73 16.25
N GLY A 291 13.21 0.60 17.56
CA GLY A 291 13.30 1.74 18.48
C GLY A 291 11.96 2.41 18.84
N CYS A 292 10.88 2.14 18.11
CA CYS A 292 9.54 2.68 18.40
C CYS A 292 8.62 1.69 19.11
N GLY A 293 9.03 0.44 19.25
CA GLY A 293 8.22 -0.60 19.87
C GLY A 293 9.00 -1.86 20.24
N SER A 294 8.25 -2.92 20.51
CA SER A 294 8.77 -4.22 20.91
C SER A 294 8.13 -5.32 20.08
N PHE A 295 8.85 -6.42 19.92
CA PHE A 295 8.37 -7.61 19.20
C PHE A 295 8.05 -8.71 20.19
N TYR A 296 7.02 -9.49 19.90
CA TYR A 296 6.53 -10.56 20.76
C TYR A 296 6.27 -11.80 19.94
N VAL A 297 6.38 -12.97 20.57
CA VAL A 297 5.90 -14.22 19.98
C VAL A 297 4.39 -14.31 20.25
N PRO A 298 3.54 -14.51 19.24
CA PRO A 298 2.14 -14.79 19.48
C PRO A 298 2.03 -16.13 20.21
N ALA A 299 1.23 -16.20 21.27
CA ALA A 299 1.05 -17.45 22.00
C ALA A 299 0.52 -18.54 21.05
N GLN A 300 1.18 -19.70 21.04
CA GLN A 300 0.71 -20.85 20.28
C GLN A 300 -0.57 -21.38 20.95
N HIS A 301 -1.59 -21.66 20.14
CA HIS A 301 -2.69 -22.48 20.59
C HIS A 301 -2.14 -23.90 20.64
N ASN A 302 -1.83 -24.40 21.84
CA ASN A 302 -1.64 -25.83 22.02
C ASN A 302 -3.02 -26.46 21.88
N GLU A 303 -3.36 -26.92 20.67
CA GLU A 303 -4.41 -27.92 20.53
C GLU A 303 -3.86 -29.21 21.17
N GLU A 304 -4.29 -29.49 22.41
CA GLU A 304 -4.22 -30.83 22.99
C GLU A 304 -5.26 -31.76 22.34
#